data_AF-A0A6L4AZN6-F1
#
_entry.id   AF-A0A6L4AZN6-F1
#
_cell.length_a   1.000
_cell.length_b   1.000
_cell.length_c   1.000
_cell.angle_alpha   90.00
_cell.angle_beta   90.00
_cell.angle_gamma   90.00
#
_symmetry.space_group_name_H-M   'P 1'
#
loop_
_entity.id
_entity.type
_entity.pdbx_description
1 polymer ?
#
loop_
_entity_poly.entity_id
_entity_poly.type
_entity_poly.pdbx_seq_one_letter_code
_entity_poly.pdbx_strand_id
1 'polypeptide(L)'
;MLFVLGLVPLLGWAVVLIGFPVMVAGMVLGCHDQAAGRPLRIEHLFAGLRVHSGNLALVGVFYLLGGLIAGFVSAIIGGGAALTGYVVGALAGLGLGLISGVVLGSMVFSILWVLLITALWFAAPLVVLRDTPPLDAMKLSLSACFGNFGAFVLLGVLIYVLIWVAMVPAGLGVLVLVPVLAGTLYASYQDIFGTPPALPAPSDAPTAE
;
A
#
# COMPACT_ATOMS: atom_id res chain seq x y z
N MET A 1 -21.39 6.99 -28.88
CA MET A 1 -21.92 6.25 -27.71
C MET A 1 -21.01 5.11 -27.25
N LEU A 2 -20.46 4.25 -28.13
CA LEU A 2 -19.49 3.21 -27.72
C LEU A 2 -18.20 3.77 -27.06
N PHE A 3 -17.68 4.91 -27.51
CA PHE A 3 -16.49 5.54 -26.92
C PHE A 3 -16.73 6.03 -25.47
N VAL A 4 -17.95 6.50 -25.17
CA VAL A 4 -18.34 6.93 -23.82
C VAL A 4 -18.48 5.71 -22.90
N LEU A 5 -19.03 4.60 -23.38
CA LEU A 5 -19.10 3.34 -22.64
C LEU A 5 -17.71 2.72 -22.40
N GLY A 6 -16.75 2.92 -23.30
CA GLY A 6 -15.35 2.50 -23.10
C GLY A 6 -14.58 3.36 -22.10
N LEU A 7 -14.98 4.62 -21.90
CA LEU A 7 -14.41 5.50 -20.88
C LEU A 7 -14.92 5.19 -19.46
N VAL A 8 -16.11 4.58 -19.31
CA VAL A 8 -16.68 4.24 -18.01
C VAL A 8 -15.77 3.30 -17.20
N PRO A 9 -15.22 2.19 -17.75
CA PRO A 9 -14.24 1.37 -17.05
C PRO A 9 -12.97 2.13 -16.66
N LEU A 10 -12.45 2.99 -17.55
CA LEU A 10 -11.20 3.72 -17.33
C LEU A 10 -11.35 4.79 -16.24
N LEU A 11 -12.45 5.55 -16.29
CA LEU A 11 -12.81 6.53 -15.26
C LEU A 11 -13.11 5.84 -13.92
N GLY A 12 -13.81 4.70 -13.94
CA GLY A 12 -14.05 3.89 -12.76
C GLY A 12 -12.74 3.45 -12.10
N TRP A 13 -11.76 3.01 -12.88
CA TRP A 13 -10.44 2.63 -12.39
C TRP A 13 -9.69 3.81 -11.75
N ALA A 14 -9.68 4.97 -12.42
CA ALA A 14 -9.04 6.18 -11.88
C ALA A 14 -9.70 6.66 -10.58
N VAL A 15 -11.04 6.63 -10.50
CA VAL A 15 -11.80 6.99 -9.30
C VAL A 15 -11.49 6.05 -8.15
N VAL A 16 -11.37 4.75 -8.40
CA VAL A 16 -10.98 3.78 -7.35
C VAL A 16 -9.56 4.03 -6.88
N LEU A 17 -8.60 4.24 -7.78
CA LEU A 17 -7.19 4.44 -7.41
C LEU A 17 -6.94 5.72 -6.62
N ILE A 18 -7.66 6.80 -6.92
CA ILE A 18 -7.54 8.08 -6.21
C ILE A 18 -8.43 8.09 -4.96
N GLY A 19 -9.62 7.50 -5.03
CA GLY A 19 -10.58 7.42 -3.94
C GLY A 19 -10.17 6.45 -2.84
N PHE A 20 -9.41 5.41 -3.16
CA PHE A 20 -8.98 4.41 -2.18
C PHE A 20 -8.04 4.98 -1.10
N PRO A 21 -6.95 5.71 -1.43
CA PRO A 21 -6.12 6.40 -0.43
C PRO A 21 -6.92 7.34 0.47
N VAL A 22 -7.89 8.05 -0.11
CA VAL A 22 -8.78 8.97 0.61
C VAL A 22 -9.67 8.21 1.60
N MET A 23 -10.27 7.12 1.17
CA MET A 23 -11.12 6.28 2.02
C MET A 23 -10.30 5.64 3.15
N VAL A 24 -9.11 5.11 2.83
CA VAL A 24 -8.18 4.54 3.83
C VAL A 24 -7.74 5.60 4.84
N ALA A 25 -7.37 6.80 4.38
CA ALA A 25 -7.06 7.94 5.24
C ALA A 25 -8.23 8.29 6.19
N GLY A 26 -9.46 8.28 5.68
CA GLY A 26 -10.65 8.49 6.49
C GLY A 26 -10.85 7.42 7.56
N MET A 27 -10.65 6.14 7.22
CA MET A 27 -10.72 5.04 8.19
C MET A 27 -9.61 5.15 9.26
N VAL A 28 -8.39 5.52 8.86
CA VAL A 28 -7.28 5.77 9.79
C VAL A 28 -7.60 6.91 10.76
N LEU A 29 -8.21 8.00 10.30
CA LEU A 29 -8.72 9.07 11.17
C LEU A 29 -9.78 8.56 12.14
N GLY A 30 -10.69 7.71 11.67
CA GLY A 30 -11.68 7.06 12.54
C GLY A 30 -11.04 6.17 13.62
N CYS A 31 -10.00 5.42 13.28
CA CYS A 31 -9.21 4.66 14.25
C CYS A 31 -8.51 5.58 15.26
N HIS A 32 -7.96 6.69 14.79
CA HIS A 32 -7.33 7.69 15.64
C HIS A 32 -8.29 8.32 16.65
N ASP A 33 -9.50 8.67 16.19
CA ASP A 33 -10.53 9.24 17.04
C ASP A 33 -11.05 8.22 18.08
N GLN A 34 -11.24 6.96 17.68
CA GLN A 34 -11.60 5.89 18.60
C GLN A 34 -10.52 5.64 19.67
N ALA A 35 -9.24 5.66 19.30
CA ALA A 35 -8.14 5.54 20.25
C ALA A 35 -8.10 6.70 21.27
N ALA A 36 -8.60 7.88 20.89
CA ALA A 36 -8.76 9.03 21.77
C ALA A 36 -10.08 9.01 22.59
N GLY A 37 -10.85 7.92 22.56
CA GLY A 37 -12.12 7.78 23.28
C GLY A 37 -13.30 8.50 22.63
N ARG A 38 -13.16 8.99 21.39
CA ARG A 38 -14.25 9.62 20.63
C ARG A 38 -15.05 8.56 19.85
N PRO A 39 -16.36 8.77 19.63
CA PRO A 39 -17.18 7.78 18.93
C PRO A 39 -16.83 7.69 17.45
N LEU A 40 -16.82 6.48 16.90
CA LEU A 40 -16.71 6.26 15.46
C LEU A 40 -17.96 6.77 14.75
N ARG A 41 -17.75 7.61 13.73
CA ARG A 41 -18.82 8.13 12.86
C ARG A 41 -18.57 7.74 11.41
N ILE A 42 -19.65 7.51 10.65
CA ILE A 42 -19.60 7.26 9.21
C ILE A 42 -18.94 8.44 8.47
N GLU A 43 -19.06 9.65 9.02
CA GLU A 43 -18.40 10.87 8.52
C GLU A 43 -16.87 10.71 8.38
N HIS A 44 -16.22 9.86 9.17
CA HIS A 44 -14.79 9.60 9.08
C HIS A 44 -14.40 8.97 7.74
N LEU A 45 -15.25 8.13 7.13
CA LEU A 45 -14.99 7.55 5.80
C LEU A 45 -14.77 8.62 4.74
N PHE A 46 -15.39 9.78 4.90
CA PHE A 46 -15.26 10.93 4.00
C PHE A 46 -14.34 12.01 4.54
N ALA A 47 -13.81 11.86 5.77
CA ALA A 47 -12.92 12.85 6.37
C ALA A 47 -11.62 13.00 5.57
N GLY A 48 -11.14 11.94 4.93
CA GLY A 48 -10.00 12.00 4.01
C GLY A 48 -10.21 12.90 2.78
N LEU A 49 -11.47 13.18 2.38
CA LEU A 49 -11.75 14.18 1.33
C LEU A 49 -11.66 15.62 1.84
N ARG A 50 -11.83 15.81 3.15
CA ARG A 50 -11.85 17.14 3.79
C ARG A 50 -10.47 17.53 4.32
N VAL A 51 -9.69 16.55 4.77
CA VAL A 51 -8.35 16.73 5.34
C VAL A 51 -7.29 16.31 4.33
N HIS A 52 -6.48 17.27 3.89
CA HIS A 52 -5.32 17.06 3.01
C HIS A 52 -5.61 16.30 1.70
N SER A 53 -6.78 16.52 1.11
CA SER A 53 -7.23 15.87 -0.12
C SER A 53 -6.28 16.05 -1.31
N GLY A 54 -5.61 17.20 -1.42
CA GLY A 54 -4.56 17.41 -2.43
C GLY A 54 -3.36 16.48 -2.25
N ASN A 55 -2.87 16.33 -1.02
CA ASN A 55 -1.75 15.45 -0.71
C ASN A 55 -2.14 13.97 -0.87
N LEU A 56 -3.35 13.58 -0.47
CA LEU A 56 -3.87 12.22 -0.67
C LEU A 56 -4.11 11.89 -2.14
N ALA A 57 -4.59 12.85 -2.93
CA ALA A 57 -4.68 12.71 -4.38
C ALA A 57 -3.30 12.51 -5.01
N LEU A 58 -2.28 13.24 -4.54
CA LEU A 58 -0.89 13.03 -4.96
C LEU A 58 -0.38 11.62 -4.60
N VAL A 59 -0.72 11.08 -3.42
CA VAL A 59 -0.41 9.68 -3.07
C VAL A 59 -1.04 8.70 -4.08
N GLY A 60 -2.30 8.92 -4.46
CA GLY A 60 -2.96 8.14 -5.52
C GLY A 60 -2.29 8.29 -6.90
N VAL A 61 -1.83 9.49 -7.24
CA VAL A 61 -1.06 9.75 -8.46
C VAL A 61 0.29 9.03 -8.43
N PHE A 62 0.99 9.00 -7.29
CA PHE A 62 2.23 8.24 -7.13
C PHE A 62 2.01 6.74 -7.27
N TYR A 63 0.89 6.21 -6.77
CA TYR A 63 0.51 4.82 -7.00
C TYR A 63 0.33 4.52 -8.49
N LEU A 64 -0.46 5.35 -9.19
CA LEU A 64 -0.72 5.16 -10.62
C LEU A 64 0.55 5.30 -11.47
N LEU A 65 1.32 6.37 -11.24
CA LEU A 65 2.53 6.66 -12.00
C LEU A 65 3.63 5.66 -11.69
N GLY A 66 3.82 5.29 -10.42
CA GLY A 66 4.77 4.27 -10.00
C GLY A 66 4.44 2.90 -10.61
N GLY A 67 3.16 2.53 -10.63
CA GLY A 67 2.71 1.29 -11.28
C GLY A 67 2.94 1.29 -12.78
N LEU A 68 2.65 2.41 -13.46
CA LEU A 68 2.89 2.55 -14.89
C LEU A 68 4.38 2.48 -15.23
N ILE A 69 5.24 3.14 -14.45
CA ILE A 69 6.70 3.08 -14.60
C ILE A 69 7.18 1.65 -14.38
N ALA A 70 6.72 0.97 -13.33
CA ALA A 70 7.09 -0.42 -13.05
C ALA A 70 6.70 -1.35 -14.21
N GLY A 71 5.49 -1.19 -14.75
CA GLY A 71 5.02 -1.94 -15.92
C GLY A 71 5.85 -1.64 -17.17
N PHE A 72 6.15 -0.37 -17.44
CA PHE A 72 6.91 0.03 -18.62
C PHE A 72 8.36 -0.47 -18.56
N VAL A 73 9.03 -0.32 -17.42
CA VAL A 73 10.40 -0.82 -17.19
C VAL A 73 10.44 -2.34 -17.31
N SER A 74 9.48 -3.03 -16.72
CA SER A 74 9.33 -4.49 -16.86
C SER A 74 9.12 -4.90 -18.31
N ALA A 75 8.28 -4.19 -19.06
CA ALA A 75 8.02 -4.50 -20.47
C ALA A 75 9.25 -4.28 -21.36
N ILE A 76 10.04 -3.22 -21.12
CA ILE A 76 11.29 -2.98 -21.84
C ILE A 76 12.30 -4.10 -21.55
N ILE A 77 12.52 -4.41 -20.27
CA ILE A 77 13.54 -5.39 -19.87
C ILE A 77 13.10 -6.80 -20.29
N GLY A 78 11.87 -7.18 -19.97
CA GLY A 78 11.32 -8.49 -20.29
C GLY A 78 11.11 -8.69 -21.80
N GLY A 79 10.59 -7.68 -22.49
CA GLY A 79 10.40 -7.69 -23.94
C GLY A 79 11.73 -7.71 -24.70
N GLY A 80 12.71 -6.92 -24.27
CA GLY A 80 14.06 -6.94 -24.83
C GLY A 80 14.73 -8.30 -24.64
N ALA A 81 14.71 -8.85 -23.42
CA ALA A 81 15.26 -10.16 -23.14
C ALA A 81 14.53 -11.29 -23.90
N ALA A 82 13.20 -11.20 -24.05
CA ALA A 82 12.42 -12.17 -24.82
C ALA A 82 12.78 -12.12 -26.32
N LEU A 83 12.94 -10.93 -26.88
CA LEU A 83 13.32 -10.75 -28.28
C LEU A 83 14.74 -11.27 -28.53
N THR A 84 15.71 -10.90 -27.69
CA THR A 84 17.08 -11.41 -27.79
C THR A 84 17.11 -12.93 -27.61
N GLY A 85 16.40 -13.45 -26.62
CA GLY A 85 16.28 -14.88 -26.37
C GLY A 85 15.68 -15.62 -27.55
N TYR A 86 14.65 -15.07 -28.19
CA TYR A 86 14.02 -15.64 -29.38
C TYR A 86 15.00 -15.71 -30.57
N VAL A 87 15.71 -14.61 -30.85
CA VAL A 87 16.70 -14.55 -31.94
C VAL A 87 17.83 -15.55 -31.69
N VAL A 88 18.41 -15.56 -30.49
CA VAL A 88 19.51 -16.48 -30.14
C VAL A 88 19.02 -17.93 -30.10
N GLY A 89 17.83 -18.19 -29.58
CA GLY A 89 17.22 -19.51 -29.52
C GLY A 89 16.90 -20.08 -30.91
N ALA A 90 16.42 -19.23 -31.82
CA ALA A 90 16.20 -19.60 -33.22
C ALA A 90 17.52 -19.96 -33.93
N LEU A 91 18.60 -19.25 -33.65
CA LEU A 91 19.94 -19.53 -34.20
C LEU A 91 20.59 -20.78 -33.59
N ALA A 92 20.31 -21.07 -32.31
CA ALA A 92 20.88 -22.19 -31.57
C ALA A 92 20.04 -23.47 -31.61
N GLY A 93 18.85 -23.46 -32.24
CA GLY A 93 17.91 -24.59 -32.26
C GLY A 93 17.24 -24.88 -30.90
N LEU A 94 17.34 -23.96 -29.94
CA LEU A 94 16.81 -24.09 -28.59
C LEU A 94 15.57 -23.19 -28.43
N GLY A 95 14.38 -23.77 -28.38
CA GLY A 95 13.09 -23.06 -28.27
C GLY A 95 12.81 -22.37 -26.92
N LEU A 96 13.83 -21.95 -26.17
CA LEU A 96 13.71 -21.48 -24.78
C LEU A 96 13.71 -19.95 -24.62
N GLY A 97 13.90 -19.20 -25.70
CA GLY A 97 14.13 -17.75 -25.69
C GLY A 97 12.99 -16.87 -25.17
N LEU A 98 11.74 -17.27 -25.41
CA LEU A 98 10.57 -16.47 -25.04
C LEU A 98 10.24 -16.54 -23.54
N ILE A 99 10.50 -17.70 -22.92
CA ILE A 99 10.17 -17.97 -21.51
C ILE A 99 11.09 -17.16 -20.58
N SER A 100 12.37 -17.04 -20.92
CA SER A 100 13.35 -16.32 -20.09
C SER A 100 13.07 -14.82 -19.98
N GLY A 101 12.63 -14.17 -21.07
CA GLY A 101 12.27 -12.75 -21.06
C GLY A 101 11.00 -12.45 -20.28
N VAL A 102 9.98 -13.31 -20.37
CA VAL A 102 8.75 -13.17 -19.57
C VAL A 102 9.05 -13.32 -18.08
N VAL A 103 9.83 -14.33 -17.70
CA VAL A 103 10.26 -14.53 -16.30
C VAL A 103 11.02 -13.30 -15.80
N LEU A 104 12.02 -12.82 -16.55
CA LEU A 104 12.80 -11.65 -16.16
C LEU A 104 11.93 -10.40 -16.01
N GLY A 105 11.04 -10.14 -16.98
CA GLY A 105 10.07 -9.05 -16.91
C GLY A 105 9.21 -9.14 -15.66
N SER A 106 8.66 -10.31 -15.36
CA SER A 106 7.82 -10.53 -14.19
C SER A 106 8.56 -10.33 -12.85
N MET A 107 9.85 -10.71 -12.78
CA MET A 107 10.69 -10.48 -11.60
C MET A 107 10.93 -8.98 -11.40
N VAL A 108 11.30 -8.27 -12.46
CA VAL A 108 11.49 -6.81 -12.42
C VAL A 108 10.22 -6.11 -11.96
N PHE A 109 9.07 -6.47 -12.55
CA PHE A 109 7.78 -5.92 -12.15
C PHE A 109 7.50 -6.17 -10.67
N SER A 110 7.65 -7.41 -10.21
CA SER A 110 7.37 -7.79 -8.83
C SER A 110 8.24 -7.02 -7.83
N ILE A 111 9.53 -6.85 -8.13
CA ILE A 111 10.45 -6.08 -7.27
C ILE A 111 10.01 -4.61 -7.19
N LEU A 112 9.78 -3.97 -8.33
CA LEU A 112 9.36 -2.56 -8.38
C LEU A 112 8.00 -2.36 -7.70
N TRP A 113 7.08 -3.32 -7.88
CA TRP A 113 5.76 -3.31 -7.28
C TRP A 113 5.81 -3.45 -5.76
N VAL A 114 6.63 -4.37 -5.24
CA VAL A 114 6.84 -4.51 -3.80
C VAL A 114 7.42 -3.23 -3.21
N LEU A 115 8.42 -2.63 -3.86
CA LEU A 115 9.00 -1.35 -3.42
C LEU A 115 7.96 -0.22 -3.40
N LEU A 116 7.11 -0.15 -4.43
CA LEU A 116 6.02 0.82 -4.51
C LEU A 116 5.01 0.64 -3.38
N ILE A 117 4.54 -0.58 -3.13
CA ILE A 117 3.62 -0.89 -2.03
C ILE A 117 4.23 -0.49 -0.69
N THR A 118 5.50 -0.86 -0.48
CA THR A 118 6.24 -0.55 0.76
C THR A 118 6.39 0.97 0.96
N ALA A 119 6.62 1.73 -0.11
CA ALA A 119 6.67 3.19 -0.05
C ALA A 119 5.31 3.83 0.25
N LEU A 120 4.22 3.22 -0.19
CA LEU A 120 2.88 3.80 -0.04
C LEU A 120 2.14 3.31 1.20
N TRP A 121 2.59 2.22 1.82
CA TRP A 121 1.94 1.59 2.98
C TRP A 121 1.64 2.60 4.10
N PHE A 122 2.64 3.36 4.55
CA PHE A 122 2.46 4.39 5.59
C PHE A 122 2.22 5.80 5.04
N ALA A 123 2.15 5.99 3.72
CA ALA A 123 2.05 7.33 3.15
C ALA A 123 0.76 8.07 3.56
N ALA A 124 -0.40 7.40 3.46
CA ALA A 124 -1.68 7.98 3.86
C ALA A 124 -1.75 8.39 5.36
N PRO A 125 -1.40 7.52 6.33
CA PRO A 125 -1.39 7.91 7.74
C PRO A 125 -0.36 9.00 8.05
N LEU A 126 0.82 8.99 7.42
CA LEU A 126 1.84 10.04 7.60
C LEU A 126 1.38 11.40 7.09
N VAL A 127 0.72 11.44 5.92
CA VAL A 127 0.14 12.68 5.39
C VAL A 127 -0.92 13.21 6.33
N VAL A 128 -1.83 12.36 6.81
CA VAL A 128 -3.06 12.79 7.49
C VAL A 128 -2.86 13.04 9.00
N LEU A 129 -1.99 12.27 9.66
CA LEU A 129 -1.76 12.38 11.10
C LEU A 129 -0.55 13.25 11.46
N ARG A 130 0.38 13.47 10.51
CA ARG A 130 1.63 14.22 10.73
C ARG A 130 1.86 15.35 9.74
N ASP A 131 0.90 15.65 8.86
CA ASP A 131 0.98 16.70 7.83
C ASP A 131 2.29 16.63 7.02
N THR A 132 2.78 15.42 6.78
CA THR A 132 4.04 15.20 6.06
C THR A 132 3.81 15.28 4.55
N PRO A 133 4.65 16.00 3.78
CA PRO A 133 4.53 16.02 2.32
C PRO A 133 4.57 14.62 1.71
N PRO A 134 3.80 14.32 0.64
CA PRO A 134 3.66 12.96 0.09
C PRO A 134 4.97 12.25 -0.25
N LEU A 135 5.92 12.97 -0.86
CA LEU A 135 7.23 12.40 -1.22
C LEU A 135 8.07 12.03 0.00
N ASP A 136 8.05 12.86 1.03
CA ASP A 136 8.79 12.60 2.26
C ASP A 136 8.11 11.51 3.09
N ALA A 137 6.78 11.46 3.08
CA ALA A 137 6.00 10.36 3.65
C ALA A 137 6.37 9.01 3.01
N MET A 138 6.55 8.96 1.69
CA MET A 138 6.97 7.74 0.99
C MET A 138 8.39 7.29 1.36
N LYS A 139 9.34 8.23 1.47
CA LYS A 139 10.70 7.93 1.92
C LYS A 139 10.72 7.42 3.36
N LEU A 140 9.93 8.04 4.22
CA LEU A 140 9.80 7.64 5.62
C LEU A 140 9.17 6.24 5.73
N SER A 141 8.16 5.94 4.91
CA SER A 141 7.53 4.61 4.81
C SER A 141 8.56 3.55 4.40
N LEU A 142 9.35 3.80 3.34
CA LEU A 142 10.42 2.89 2.93
C LEU A 142 11.41 2.63 4.06
N SER A 143 11.94 3.70 4.67
CA SER A 143 12.88 3.59 5.78
C SER A 143 12.32 2.79 6.96
N ALA A 144 11.06 3.05 7.32
CA ALA A 144 10.36 2.33 8.39
C ALA A 144 10.17 0.85 8.08
N CYS A 145 9.73 0.52 6.87
CA CYS A 145 9.53 -0.86 6.45
C CYS A 145 10.85 -1.63 6.38
N PHE A 146 11.94 -1.03 5.90
CA PHE A 146 13.25 -1.67 5.88
C PHE A 146 13.87 -1.80 7.28
N GLY A 147 13.68 -0.78 8.13
CA GLY A 147 14.12 -0.83 9.54
C GLY A 147 13.38 -1.90 10.35
N ASN A 148 12.16 -2.25 9.94
CA ASN A 148 11.31 -3.25 10.59
C ASN A 148 10.98 -4.42 9.64
N PHE A 149 11.93 -4.83 8.80
CA PHE A 149 11.69 -5.78 7.73
C PHE A 149 11.04 -7.09 8.21
N GLY A 150 11.50 -7.66 9.33
CA GLY A 150 10.92 -8.88 9.88
C GLY A 150 9.45 -8.74 10.27
N ALA A 151 9.10 -7.64 10.94
CA ALA A 151 7.70 -7.35 11.30
C ALA A 151 6.85 -7.11 10.06
N PHE A 152 7.38 -6.40 9.06
CA PHE A 152 6.67 -6.10 7.82
C PHE A 152 6.44 -7.38 6.97
N VAL A 153 7.40 -8.29 6.91
CA VAL A 153 7.23 -9.59 6.24
C VAL A 153 6.17 -10.43 6.95
N LEU A 154 6.21 -10.50 8.28
CA LEU A 154 5.19 -11.22 9.06
C LEU A 154 3.79 -10.63 8.83
N LEU A 155 3.70 -9.29 8.85
CA LEU A 155 2.47 -8.57 8.54
C LEU A 155 1.95 -8.91 7.13
N GLY A 156 2.83 -8.89 6.14
CA GLY A 156 2.50 -9.26 4.76
C GLY A 156 1.99 -10.70 4.64
N VAL A 157 2.62 -11.66 5.33
CA VAL A 157 2.15 -13.06 5.38
C VAL A 157 0.78 -13.16 6.03
N LEU A 158 0.54 -12.44 7.14
CA LEU A 158 -0.74 -12.44 7.82
C LEU A 158 -1.87 -11.87 6.94
N ILE A 159 -1.60 -10.74 6.27
CA ILE A 159 -2.53 -10.13 5.31
C ILE A 159 -2.81 -11.09 4.15
N TYR A 160 -1.79 -11.76 3.63
CA TYR A 160 -1.96 -12.74 2.56
C TYR A 160 -2.90 -13.88 2.97
N VAL A 161 -2.73 -14.44 4.17
CA VAL A 161 -3.62 -15.47 4.72
C VAL A 161 -5.05 -14.92 4.89
N LEU A 162 -5.19 -13.71 5.44
CA LEU A 162 -6.49 -13.06 5.62
C LEU A 162 -7.22 -12.82 4.30
N ILE A 163 -6.51 -12.45 3.22
CA ILE A 163 -7.10 -12.30 1.89
C ILE A 163 -7.69 -13.63 1.43
N TRP A 164 -6.95 -14.74 1.55
CA TRP A 164 -7.47 -16.06 1.17
C TRP A 164 -8.72 -16.44 1.97
N VAL A 165 -8.71 -16.19 3.29
CA VAL A 165 -9.87 -16.43 4.15
C VAL A 165 -11.07 -15.56 3.74
N ALA A 166 -10.83 -14.27 3.46
CA ALA A 166 -11.85 -13.32 3.03
C ALA A 166 -12.47 -13.65 1.67
N MET A 167 -11.74 -14.38 0.82
CA MET A 167 -12.22 -14.83 -0.49
C MET A 167 -13.11 -16.08 -0.42
N VAL A 168 -13.03 -16.90 0.64
CA VAL A 168 -13.87 -18.10 0.84
C VAL A 168 -15.38 -17.82 0.69
N PRO A 169 -15.96 -16.79 1.31
CA PRO A 169 -17.38 -16.45 1.14
C PRO A 169 -17.64 -15.69 -0.17
N ALA A 170 -17.14 -16.21 -1.30
CA ALA A 170 -17.24 -15.58 -2.63
C ALA A 170 -16.79 -14.10 -2.65
N GLY A 171 -15.76 -13.76 -1.87
CA GLY A 171 -15.23 -12.40 -1.77
C GLY A 171 -15.99 -11.44 -0.84
N LEU A 172 -17.11 -11.84 -0.24
CA LEU A 172 -17.85 -10.98 0.71
C LEU A 172 -17.03 -10.66 1.97
N GLY A 173 -16.07 -11.52 2.34
CA GLY A 173 -15.17 -11.29 3.45
C GLY A 173 -14.26 -10.07 3.24
N VAL A 174 -14.08 -9.61 1.99
CA VAL A 174 -13.31 -8.40 1.69
C VAL A 174 -13.96 -7.16 2.32
N LEU A 175 -15.29 -7.13 2.46
CA LEU A 175 -15.99 -6.03 3.12
C LEU A 175 -15.60 -5.87 4.59
N VAL A 176 -15.29 -6.99 5.26
CA VAL A 176 -14.78 -7.02 6.63
C VAL A 176 -13.28 -6.80 6.66
N LEU A 177 -12.56 -7.28 5.65
CA LEU A 177 -11.11 -7.13 5.57
C LEU A 177 -10.68 -5.66 5.43
N VAL A 178 -11.43 -4.84 4.70
CA VAL A 178 -11.10 -3.41 4.50
C VAL A 178 -10.95 -2.64 5.84
N PRO A 179 -11.93 -2.64 6.76
CA PRO A 179 -11.78 -1.96 8.05
C PRO A 179 -10.73 -2.62 8.95
N VAL A 180 -10.54 -3.94 8.86
CA VAL A 180 -9.46 -4.64 9.57
C VAL A 180 -8.09 -4.12 9.11
N LEU A 181 -7.86 -4.03 7.79
CA LEU A 181 -6.62 -3.51 7.24
C LEU A 181 -6.37 -2.05 7.61
N ALA A 182 -7.42 -1.22 7.66
CA ALA A 182 -7.29 0.16 8.14
C ALA A 182 -6.87 0.22 9.62
N GLY A 183 -7.46 -0.63 10.48
CA GLY A 183 -7.05 -0.76 11.88
C GLY A 183 -5.61 -1.27 12.03
N THR A 184 -5.24 -2.28 11.24
CA THR A 184 -3.87 -2.81 11.18
C THR A 184 -2.87 -1.75 10.72
N LEU A 185 -3.22 -0.94 9.73
CA LEU A 185 -2.40 0.17 9.27
C LEU A 185 -2.22 1.22 10.37
N TYR A 186 -3.30 1.60 11.07
CA TYR A 186 -3.23 2.54 12.19
C TYR A 186 -2.38 2.00 13.35
N ALA A 187 -2.57 0.73 13.74
CA ALA A 187 -1.82 0.10 14.82
C ALA A 187 -0.32 0.01 14.47
N SER A 188 0.02 -0.52 13.29
CA SER A 188 1.41 -0.59 12.84
C SER A 188 2.06 0.79 12.68
N TYR A 189 1.28 1.80 12.29
CA TYR A 189 1.74 3.19 12.27
C TYR A 189 2.06 3.70 13.69
N GLN A 190 1.21 3.42 14.68
CA GLN A 190 1.48 3.80 16.07
C GLN A 190 2.67 3.04 16.67
N ASP A 191 2.88 1.78 16.31
CA ASP A 191 4.03 1.02 16.80
C ASP A 191 5.36 1.58 16.29
N ILE A 192 5.39 2.10 15.06
CA ILE A 192 6.61 2.62 14.42
C ILE A 192 6.81 4.11 14.69
N PHE A 193 5.73 4.89 14.66
CA PHE A 193 5.75 6.35 14.69
C PHE A 193 5.03 6.94 15.91
N GLY A 194 4.34 6.14 16.70
CA GLY A 194 3.71 6.61 17.94
C GLY A 194 4.73 6.92 19.02
N THR A 195 4.30 7.67 20.03
CA THR A 195 5.09 7.84 21.25
C THR A 195 4.97 6.55 22.07
N PRO A 196 6.08 5.93 22.51
CA PRO A 196 6.04 4.75 23.37
C PRO A 196 5.15 5.04 24.60
N PRO A 197 4.30 4.11 25.04
CA PRO A 197 3.58 4.26 26.30
C PRO A 197 4.59 4.56 27.39
N ALA A 198 4.42 5.69 28.10
CA ALA A 198 5.24 5.97 29.26
C ALA A 198 5.12 4.77 30.21
N LEU A 199 6.23 4.05 30.43
CA LEU A 199 6.25 2.98 31.41
C LEU A 199 5.69 3.55 32.72
N PRO A 200 4.73 2.88 33.38
CA PRO A 200 4.26 3.34 34.67
C PRO A 200 5.48 3.52 35.57
N ALA A 201 5.60 4.71 36.17
CA ALA A 201 6.70 5.02 37.07
C ALA A 201 6.80 3.88 38.10
N PRO A 202 8.02 3.43 38.47
CA PRO A 202 8.17 2.39 39.47
C PRO A 202 7.35 2.77 40.70
N SER A 203 6.32 1.97 40.98
CA SER A 203 5.73 1.92 42.31
C SER A 203 6.90 1.63 43.24
N ASP A 204 7.02 2.41 44.32
CA ASP A 204 7.95 2.21 45.43
C ASP A 204 9.24 3.05 45.36
N ALA A 205 9.09 4.35 45.61
CA ALA A 205 10.02 5.01 46.53
C ALA A 205 9.34 5.02 47.91
N PRO A 206 9.86 4.29 48.91
CA PRO A 206 9.35 4.40 50.28
C PRO A 206 9.47 5.87 50.71
N THR A 207 8.36 6.47 51.12
CA THR A 207 8.39 7.73 51.86
C THR A 207 9.21 7.49 53.12
N ALA A 208 10.42 8.05 53.16
CA ALA A 208 11.19 8.13 54.38
C ALA A 208 10.45 9.09 55.33
N GLU A 209 9.73 8.52 56.29
CA GLU A 209 9.41 9.19 57.57
C GLU A 209 10.67 9.31 58.43
#